data_AF-A0A9D0TGT1-F1
#
_entry.id   AF-A0A9D0TGT1-F1
#
_cell.length_a   1.000
_cell.length_b   1.000
_cell.length_c   1.000
_cell.angle_alpha   90.00
_cell.angle_beta   90.00
_cell.angle_gamma   90.00
#
_symmetry.space_group_name_H-M   'P 1'
#
loop_
_entity.id
_entity.type
_entity.pdbx_description
1 polymer ?
#
loop_
_entity_poly.entity_id
_entity_poly.type
_entity_poly.pdbx_seq_one_letter_code
_entity_poly.pdbx_strand_id
1 'polypeptide(L)'
;MKNIIHSACIPALLALLTACGNPNQRLDEHVFYDGPQIQLKVVRYYRNIPFNQLGEHAVVMCRSENTAAFPADEQQDAGWRMLGAGDAHGSKTAEEAALEVKDDYEVLDEHILVAKMNVFNISFDACGHFTNWDPSRLPQSLINPLKKPDSCAPNGPADCRYYDFEGERAPRYENIRVTGDGQVSFTASTPTFRDVELLRVQTGNNGGVWHVETIGTDKRQVDPATLRALPVSLLESGTGNSSLAEWFESVLPPRSMVVWPETLTDCGKQSCAAIRFNDSKGNGGTLEIALDTAPEGKPGPASFHSGSYRSGEQARPVDSLTDLRKILSDSAK
;
A
#
# COMPACT_ATOMS: atom_id res chain seq x y z
N MET A 1 10.36 -68.20 18.23
CA MET A 1 9.00 -67.70 17.90
C MET A 1 9.14 -66.24 17.52
N LYS A 2 8.83 -65.92 16.25
CA LYS A 2 9.06 -64.64 15.58
C LYS A 2 7.85 -63.71 15.75
N ASN A 3 8.15 -62.43 16.03
CA ASN A 3 7.53 -61.21 15.50
C ASN A 3 6.00 -61.11 15.43
N ILE A 4 5.38 -60.52 16.46
CA ILE A 4 4.10 -59.80 16.33
C ILE A 4 4.10 -58.59 17.30
N ILE A 5 4.93 -57.58 17.08
CA ILE A 5 4.82 -56.29 17.83
C ILE A 5 4.95 -55.06 16.92
N HIS A 6 5.01 -55.22 15.60
CA HIS A 6 5.23 -54.09 14.67
C HIS A 6 3.97 -53.54 13.99
N SER A 7 2.78 -54.11 14.23
CA SER A 7 1.57 -53.75 13.46
C SER A 7 0.63 -52.74 14.12
N ALA A 8 0.81 -52.42 15.41
CA ALA A 8 -0.10 -51.55 16.15
C ALA A 8 0.44 -50.12 16.40
N CYS A 9 1.76 -49.91 16.33
CA CYS A 9 2.34 -48.57 16.54
C CYS A 9 2.22 -47.65 15.33
N ILE A 10 2.13 -48.19 14.10
CA ILE A 10 2.06 -47.40 12.86
C ILE A 10 0.72 -46.64 12.72
N PRO A 11 -0.47 -47.26 12.93
CA PRO A 11 -1.73 -46.51 12.84
C PRO A 11 -1.92 -45.50 13.99
N ALA A 12 -1.36 -45.76 15.18
CA ALA A 12 -1.38 -44.81 16.29
C ALA A 12 -0.47 -43.60 16.05
N LEU A 13 0.70 -43.78 15.42
CA LEU A 13 1.57 -42.67 15.02
C LEU A 13 0.97 -41.83 13.88
N LEU A 14 0.27 -42.46 12.93
CA LEU A 14 -0.47 -41.77 11.86
C LEU A 14 -1.67 -40.98 12.41
N ALA A 15 -2.39 -41.52 13.41
CA ALA A 15 -3.48 -40.81 14.09
C ALA A 15 -2.97 -39.62 14.93
N LEU A 16 -1.78 -39.73 15.52
CA LEU A 16 -1.13 -38.64 16.26
C LEU A 16 -0.58 -37.55 15.33
N LEU A 17 -0.11 -37.90 14.12
CA LEU A 17 0.28 -36.92 13.10
C LEU A 17 -0.92 -36.19 12.49
N THR A 18 -2.10 -36.81 12.43
CA THR A 18 -3.36 -36.14 12.05
C THR A 18 -4.00 -35.31 13.17
N ALA A 19 -3.58 -35.52 14.42
CA ALA A 19 -4.03 -34.73 15.59
C ALA A 19 -3.23 -33.42 15.78
N CYS A 20 -2.17 -33.20 14.98
CA CYS A 20 -1.72 -31.86 14.61
C CYS A 20 -2.71 -31.27 13.60
N GLY A 21 -3.96 -31.12 14.03
CA GLY A 21 -5.06 -30.63 13.21
C GLY A 21 -4.83 -29.20 12.70
N ASN A 22 -5.59 -28.81 11.67
CA ASN A 22 -5.61 -27.44 11.17
C ASN A 22 -5.71 -26.46 12.36
N PRO A 23 -4.73 -25.56 12.55
CA PRO A 23 -4.72 -24.61 13.67
C PRO A 23 -5.97 -23.73 13.71
N ASN A 24 -6.68 -23.62 12.59
CA ASN A 24 -7.93 -22.89 12.46
C ASN A 24 -9.11 -23.85 12.39
N GLN A 25 -9.97 -23.78 13.40
CA GLN A 25 -11.28 -24.41 13.36
C GLN A 25 -12.29 -23.39 12.82
N ARG A 26 -12.87 -23.65 11.64
CA ARG A 26 -13.96 -22.83 11.10
C ARG A 26 -15.17 -22.87 12.05
N LEU A 27 -15.74 -21.72 12.34
CA LEU A 27 -16.90 -21.57 13.23
C LEU A 27 -18.19 -21.42 12.42
N ASP A 28 -18.28 -20.33 11.64
CA ASP A 28 -19.42 -19.96 10.81
C ASP A 28 -18.98 -19.03 9.67
N GLU A 29 -19.89 -18.76 8.73
CA GLU A 29 -19.67 -17.82 7.62
C GLU A 29 -20.93 -17.04 7.27
N HIS A 30 -20.75 -15.87 6.65
CA HIS A 30 -21.84 -15.02 6.19
C HIS A 30 -21.45 -14.26 4.92
N VAL A 31 -22.26 -14.37 3.88
CA VAL A 31 -22.12 -13.58 2.65
C VAL A 31 -22.82 -12.24 2.86
N PHE A 32 -22.06 -11.15 2.86
CA PHE A 32 -22.59 -9.80 3.10
C PHE A 32 -22.69 -8.96 1.82
N TYR A 33 -22.11 -9.44 0.72
CA TYR A 33 -22.29 -8.88 -0.60
C TYR A 33 -22.39 -10.01 -1.63
N ASP A 34 -23.45 -10.02 -2.42
CA ASP A 34 -23.72 -11.03 -3.45
C ASP A 34 -24.14 -10.32 -4.75
N GLY A 35 -23.14 -9.87 -5.51
CA GLY A 35 -23.31 -9.19 -6.80
C GLY A 35 -23.09 -10.13 -7.99
N PRO A 36 -23.30 -9.65 -9.23
CA PRO A 36 -23.19 -10.47 -10.44
C PRO A 36 -21.80 -11.08 -10.68
N GLN A 37 -20.75 -10.32 -10.38
CA GLN A 37 -19.36 -10.67 -10.64
C GLN A 37 -18.50 -10.74 -9.37
N ILE A 38 -18.95 -10.12 -8.27
CA ILE A 38 -18.24 -10.04 -7.00
C ILE A 38 -19.13 -10.60 -5.90
N GLN A 39 -18.59 -11.54 -5.12
CA GLN A 39 -19.18 -11.97 -3.86
C GLN A 39 -18.20 -11.68 -2.73
N LEU A 40 -18.68 -11.13 -1.62
CA LEU A 40 -17.89 -10.94 -0.40
C LEU A 40 -18.53 -11.69 0.76
N LYS A 41 -17.68 -12.37 1.52
CA LYS A 41 -18.11 -13.05 2.74
C LYS A 41 -17.11 -12.87 3.86
N VAL A 42 -17.63 -13.00 5.08
CA VAL A 42 -16.83 -13.16 6.29
C VAL A 42 -16.90 -14.62 6.71
N VAL A 43 -15.75 -15.18 7.07
CA VAL A 43 -15.63 -16.49 7.70
C VAL A 43 -14.95 -16.32 9.04
N ARG A 44 -15.56 -16.86 10.09
CA ARG A 44 -14.96 -16.86 11.43
C ARG A 44 -14.24 -18.18 11.68
N TYR A 45 -13.11 -18.07 12.35
CA TYR A 45 -12.27 -19.18 12.75
C TYR A 45 -11.88 -19.04 14.21
N TYR A 46 -11.81 -20.16 14.91
CA TYR A 46 -11.11 -20.27 16.17
C TYR A 46 -9.68 -20.73 15.90
N ARG A 47 -8.71 -19.86 16.19
CA ARG A 47 -7.28 -20.17 16.06
C ARG A 47 -6.76 -20.72 17.37
N ASN A 48 -6.16 -21.89 17.31
CA ASN A 48 -5.50 -22.54 18.43
C ASN A 48 -4.04 -22.83 18.06
N ILE A 49 -3.19 -21.80 18.08
CA ILE A 49 -1.75 -21.96 17.96
C ILE A 49 -1.15 -21.90 19.37
N PRO A 50 -0.69 -23.05 19.92
CA PRO A 50 -0.06 -23.08 21.22
C PRO A 50 1.06 -22.03 21.31
N PHE A 51 1.04 -21.24 22.37
CA PHE A 51 2.06 -20.22 22.74
C PHE A 51 2.18 -18.99 21.83
N ASN A 52 1.45 -18.88 20.71
CA ASN A 52 1.50 -17.72 19.82
C ASN A 52 0.18 -16.96 19.73
N GLN A 53 -0.92 -17.63 19.38
CA GLN A 53 -2.21 -16.98 19.14
C GLN A 53 -3.36 -17.92 19.47
N LEU A 54 -4.24 -17.48 20.37
CA LEU A 54 -5.43 -18.21 20.78
C LEU A 54 -6.61 -17.25 20.78
N GLY A 55 -7.65 -17.57 20.00
CA GLY A 55 -8.85 -16.73 19.93
C GLY A 55 -9.64 -16.85 18.64
N GLU A 56 -10.78 -16.18 18.62
CA GLU A 56 -11.63 -16.04 17.45
C GLU A 56 -11.13 -14.90 16.56
N HIS A 57 -11.04 -15.18 15.26
CA HIS A 57 -10.72 -14.17 14.25
C HIS A 57 -11.67 -14.30 13.06
N ALA A 58 -11.79 -13.22 12.30
CA ALA A 58 -12.62 -13.14 11.12
C ALA A 58 -11.75 -12.87 9.90
N VAL A 59 -12.07 -13.54 8.79
CA VAL A 59 -11.39 -13.38 7.51
C VAL A 59 -12.42 -12.94 6.48
N VAL A 60 -12.10 -11.87 5.77
CA VAL A 60 -12.90 -11.41 4.64
C VAL A 60 -12.36 -12.04 3.36
N MET A 61 -13.26 -12.65 2.58
CA MET A 61 -12.93 -13.26 1.31
C MET A 61 -13.74 -12.65 0.18
N CYS A 62 -13.14 -12.61 -1.00
CA CYS A 62 -13.82 -12.25 -2.23
C CYS A 62 -13.77 -13.38 -3.26
N ARG A 63 -14.84 -13.52 -4.03
CA ARG A 63 -14.92 -14.42 -5.17
C ARG A 63 -15.38 -13.69 -6.44
N SER A 64 -14.81 -14.11 -7.56
CA SER A 64 -15.25 -13.79 -8.92
C SER A 64 -14.84 -14.89 -9.91
N GLU A 65 -15.08 -14.66 -11.20
CA GLU A 65 -14.51 -15.48 -12.27
C GLU A 65 -12.98 -15.53 -12.22
N ASN A 66 -12.31 -14.40 -11.90
CA ASN A 66 -10.85 -14.30 -11.87
C ASN A 66 -10.20 -15.00 -10.67
N THR A 67 -10.98 -15.34 -9.64
CA THR A 67 -10.50 -16.15 -8.51
C THR A 67 -10.81 -17.63 -8.67
N ALA A 68 -11.48 -18.07 -9.75
CA ALA A 68 -11.98 -19.45 -9.90
C ALA A 68 -10.89 -20.54 -9.78
N ALA A 69 -9.65 -20.23 -10.20
CA ALA A 69 -8.53 -21.15 -10.13
C ALA A 69 -7.72 -21.04 -8.81
N PHE A 70 -8.12 -20.19 -7.87
CA PHE A 70 -7.37 -20.00 -6.63
C PHE A 70 -7.49 -21.25 -5.75
N PRO A 71 -6.36 -21.79 -5.25
CA PRO A 71 -6.39 -22.97 -4.41
C PRO A 71 -6.99 -22.64 -3.04
N ALA A 72 -7.53 -23.68 -2.37
CA ALA A 72 -7.81 -23.59 -0.95
C ALA A 72 -6.50 -23.54 -0.15
N ASP A 73 -6.52 -22.81 0.96
CA ASP A 73 -5.47 -22.81 1.98
C ASP A 73 -6.08 -22.88 3.40
N GLU A 74 -5.27 -22.67 4.44
CA GLU A 74 -5.69 -22.79 5.85
C GLU A 74 -6.84 -21.83 6.23
N GLN A 75 -6.94 -20.67 5.57
CA GLN A 75 -7.90 -19.60 5.85
C GLN A 75 -8.63 -19.09 4.61
N GLN A 76 -8.45 -19.71 3.44
CA GLN A 76 -9.04 -19.34 2.17
C GLN A 76 -9.74 -20.54 1.54
N ASP A 77 -10.99 -20.34 1.12
CA ASP A 77 -11.73 -21.37 0.38
C ASP A 77 -11.28 -21.42 -1.09
N ALA A 78 -11.34 -22.60 -1.71
CA ALA A 78 -11.06 -22.73 -3.14
C ALA A 78 -11.98 -21.83 -3.97
N GLY A 79 -11.42 -21.11 -4.93
CA GLY A 79 -12.17 -20.14 -5.73
C GLY A 79 -12.39 -18.78 -5.05
N TRP A 80 -11.89 -18.59 -3.83
CA TRP A 80 -11.96 -17.34 -3.09
C TRP A 80 -10.56 -16.77 -2.87
N ARG A 81 -10.47 -15.46 -2.72
CA ARG A 81 -9.27 -14.73 -2.33
C ARG A 81 -9.47 -14.08 -0.98
N MET A 82 -8.58 -14.33 -0.04
CA MET A 82 -8.53 -13.60 1.23
C MET A 82 -8.13 -12.14 0.99
N LEU A 83 -8.94 -11.20 1.50
CA LEU A 83 -8.67 -9.76 1.41
C LEU A 83 -7.97 -9.23 2.67
N GLY A 84 -8.32 -9.80 3.82
CA GLY A 84 -7.76 -9.41 5.11
C GLY A 84 -8.26 -10.31 6.23
N ALA A 85 -7.49 -10.31 7.32
CA ALA A 85 -7.86 -10.95 8.57
C ALA A 85 -7.91 -9.89 9.67
N GLY A 86 -8.91 -9.96 10.53
CA GLY A 86 -9.08 -9.10 11.69
C GLY A 86 -9.46 -9.92 12.92
N ASP A 87 -9.26 -9.36 14.10
CA ASP A 87 -9.82 -9.95 15.31
C ASP A 87 -11.34 -9.95 15.18
N ALA A 88 -12.02 -10.99 15.66
CA ALA A 88 -13.48 -11.03 15.63
C ALA A 88 -14.12 -10.04 16.63
N HIS A 89 -13.34 -9.17 17.29
CA HIS A 89 -13.74 -8.10 18.22
C HIS A 89 -14.90 -8.38 19.20
N GLY A 90 -15.13 -9.64 19.56
CA GLY A 90 -16.23 -10.05 20.44
C GLY A 90 -17.56 -10.37 19.71
N SER A 91 -17.57 -10.31 18.38
CA SER A 91 -18.63 -10.86 17.53
C SER A 91 -18.84 -12.35 17.84
N LYS A 92 -20.10 -12.74 18.03
CA LYS A 92 -20.51 -14.13 18.31
C LYS A 92 -20.90 -14.89 17.04
N THR A 93 -21.19 -14.16 15.96
CA THR A 93 -21.59 -14.72 14.67
C THR A 93 -20.84 -14.07 13.52
N ALA A 94 -20.78 -14.76 12.37
CA ALA A 94 -20.21 -14.21 11.15
C ALA A 94 -21.02 -13.03 10.59
N GLU A 95 -22.33 -12.96 10.86
CA GLU A 95 -23.18 -11.83 10.49
C GLU A 95 -22.82 -10.57 11.28
N GLU A 96 -22.61 -10.69 12.60
CA GLU A 96 -22.13 -9.58 13.43
C GLU A 96 -20.75 -9.09 12.95
N ALA A 97 -19.82 -10.01 12.70
CA ALA A 97 -18.50 -9.67 12.17
C ALA A 97 -18.56 -9.01 10.78
N ALA A 98 -19.51 -9.43 9.93
CA ALA A 98 -19.72 -8.79 8.64
C ALA A 98 -20.23 -7.35 8.76
N LEU A 99 -21.10 -7.06 9.73
CA LEU A 99 -21.58 -5.70 9.99
C LEU A 99 -20.47 -4.76 10.45
N GLU A 100 -19.45 -5.27 11.15
CA GLU A 100 -18.29 -4.50 11.60
C GLU A 100 -17.36 -4.11 10.43
N VAL A 101 -17.17 -5.00 9.46
CA VAL A 101 -16.19 -4.80 8.39
C VAL A 101 -16.79 -4.32 7.07
N LYS A 102 -18.11 -4.42 6.87
CA LYS A 102 -18.74 -4.11 5.57
C LYS A 102 -18.38 -2.71 5.05
N ASP A 103 -18.24 -1.72 5.93
CA ASP A 103 -18.00 -0.33 5.55
C ASP A 103 -16.55 -0.10 5.11
N ASP A 104 -15.66 -1.06 5.38
CA ASP A 104 -14.28 -1.08 4.87
C ASP A 104 -14.22 -1.52 3.40
N TYR A 105 -15.28 -2.12 2.86
CA TYR A 105 -15.33 -2.61 1.49
C TYR A 105 -16.34 -1.81 0.66
N GLU A 106 -15.94 -1.42 -0.54
CA GLU A 106 -16.79 -0.65 -1.45
C GLU A 106 -16.71 -1.24 -2.85
N VAL A 107 -17.85 -1.74 -3.33
CA VAL A 107 -17.99 -2.25 -4.69
C VAL A 107 -18.53 -1.11 -5.55
N LEU A 108 -17.68 -0.57 -6.42
CA LEU A 108 -18.00 0.62 -7.23
C LEU A 108 -18.75 0.25 -8.52
N ASP A 109 -18.41 -0.91 -9.09
CA ASP A 109 -19.14 -1.54 -10.19
C ASP A 109 -18.94 -3.07 -10.13
N GLU A 110 -19.35 -3.81 -11.17
CA GLU A 110 -19.23 -5.27 -11.21
C GLU A 110 -17.76 -5.77 -11.19
N HIS A 111 -16.77 -4.92 -11.46
CA HIS A 111 -15.36 -5.33 -11.56
C HIS A 111 -14.44 -4.61 -10.56
N ILE A 112 -14.91 -3.52 -9.95
CA ILE A 112 -14.09 -2.67 -9.10
C ILE A 112 -14.47 -2.88 -7.63
N LEU A 113 -13.51 -3.41 -6.88
CA LEU A 113 -13.59 -3.53 -5.42
C LEU A 113 -12.50 -2.69 -4.77
N VAL A 114 -12.91 -1.84 -3.83
CA VAL A 114 -12.03 -1.09 -2.94
C VAL A 114 -12.09 -1.70 -1.54
N ALA A 115 -10.94 -1.86 -0.89
CA ALA A 115 -10.81 -2.23 0.51
C ALA A 115 -9.99 -1.17 1.27
N LYS A 116 -10.60 -0.58 2.30
CA LYS A 116 -10.18 0.61 3.06
C LYS A 116 -9.60 0.21 4.43
N MET A 117 -8.70 -0.77 4.44
CA MET A 117 -8.00 -1.23 5.66
C MET A 117 -6.80 -0.31 5.97
N ASN A 118 -5.83 -0.72 6.81
CA ASN A 118 -4.58 0.05 7.05
C ASN A 118 -3.80 0.41 5.76
N VAL A 119 -4.06 -0.34 4.69
CA VAL A 119 -3.56 -0.10 3.34
C VAL A 119 -4.79 0.07 2.44
N PHE A 120 -4.77 1.09 1.58
CA PHE A 120 -5.78 1.23 0.55
C PHE A 120 -5.52 0.20 -0.54
N ASN A 121 -6.44 -0.73 -0.74
CA ASN A 121 -6.35 -1.73 -1.79
C ASN A 121 -7.49 -1.53 -2.79
N ILE A 122 -7.19 -1.68 -4.08
CA ILE A 122 -8.19 -1.65 -5.13
C ILE A 122 -7.91 -2.76 -6.15
N SER A 123 -8.97 -3.45 -6.53
CA SER A 123 -9.00 -4.40 -7.63
C SER A 123 -9.83 -3.82 -8.77
N PHE A 124 -9.33 -3.96 -9.99
CA PHE A 124 -10.05 -3.60 -11.22
C PHE A 124 -10.62 -4.80 -11.98
N ASP A 125 -10.35 -6.02 -11.50
CA ASP A 125 -10.71 -7.28 -12.13
C ASP A 125 -11.44 -8.22 -11.15
N ALA A 126 -12.37 -7.68 -10.38
CA ALA A 126 -13.24 -8.41 -9.46
C ALA A 126 -12.46 -9.33 -8.50
N CYS A 127 -11.47 -8.82 -7.78
CA CYS A 127 -10.63 -9.53 -6.81
C CYS A 127 -9.52 -10.43 -7.38
N GLY A 128 -9.32 -10.44 -8.70
CA GLY A 128 -8.22 -11.18 -9.32
C GLY A 128 -6.85 -10.63 -8.90
N HIS A 129 -6.68 -9.31 -8.93
CA HIS A 129 -5.45 -8.61 -8.59
C HIS A 129 -5.75 -7.35 -7.78
N PHE A 130 -4.85 -7.01 -6.85
CA PHE A 130 -4.95 -5.78 -6.08
C PHE A 130 -3.71 -4.93 -6.28
N THR A 131 -3.94 -3.66 -6.61
CA THR A 131 -2.95 -2.60 -6.42
C THR A 131 -3.23 -1.90 -5.10
N ASN A 132 -2.21 -1.24 -4.54
CA ASN A 132 -2.35 -0.58 -3.25
C ASN A 132 -1.50 0.66 -3.09
N TRP A 133 -2.04 1.55 -2.27
CA TRP A 133 -1.31 2.64 -1.66
C TRP A 133 -1.06 2.31 -0.17
N ASP A 134 0.22 2.24 0.19
CA ASP A 134 0.70 1.85 1.52
C ASP A 134 1.24 3.08 2.27
N PRO A 135 0.55 3.57 3.32
CA PRO A 135 0.99 4.76 4.06
C PRO A 135 2.27 4.55 4.86
N SER A 136 2.68 3.31 5.16
CA SER A 136 3.95 3.02 5.83
C SER A 136 5.18 3.38 4.99
N ARG A 137 4.98 3.64 3.70
CA ARG A 137 6.03 4.08 2.76
C ARG A 137 6.13 5.60 2.67
N LEU A 138 5.32 6.36 3.39
CA LEU A 138 5.48 7.81 3.43
C LEU A 138 6.84 8.17 4.05
N PRO A 139 7.48 9.27 3.60
CA PRO A 139 8.67 9.79 4.26
C PRO A 139 8.44 10.00 5.76
N GLN A 140 9.43 9.65 6.58
CA GLN A 140 9.37 9.80 8.05
C GLN A 140 9.08 11.24 8.51
N SER A 141 9.37 12.25 7.69
CA SER A 141 9.03 13.64 8.00
C SER A 141 7.54 13.94 7.93
N LEU A 142 6.73 13.10 7.27
CA LEU A 142 5.28 13.25 7.12
C LEU A 142 4.48 12.44 8.13
N ILE A 143 5.15 11.67 8.99
CA ILE A 143 4.49 10.86 10.01
C ILE A 143 5.02 11.20 11.40
N ASN A 144 4.17 11.01 12.41
CA ASN A 144 4.53 11.04 13.82
C ASN A 144 4.73 9.60 14.30
N PRO A 145 5.93 9.01 14.13
CA PRO A 145 6.14 7.59 14.41
C PRO A 145 6.02 7.30 15.90
N LEU A 146 5.48 6.14 16.24
CA LEU A 146 5.48 5.61 17.59
C LEU A 146 6.78 4.88 17.89
N LYS A 147 7.11 4.80 19.18
CA LYS A 147 8.15 3.88 19.63
C LYS A 147 7.66 2.45 19.41
N LYS A 148 8.28 1.74 18.46
CA LYS A 148 7.99 0.33 18.20
C LYS A 148 8.45 -0.54 19.38
N PRO A 149 7.67 -1.56 19.77
CA PRO A 149 8.08 -2.57 20.74
C PRO A 149 9.38 -3.29 20.34
N ASP A 150 10.11 -3.82 21.32
CA ASP A 150 11.35 -4.58 21.08
C ASP A 150 11.12 -5.89 20.30
N SER A 151 9.88 -6.39 20.29
CA SER A 151 9.48 -7.55 19.49
C SER A 151 9.46 -7.28 17.99
N CYS A 152 9.52 -6.02 17.56
CA CYS A 152 9.48 -5.62 16.16
C CYS A 152 10.83 -5.76 15.47
N ALA A 153 10.82 -6.18 14.20
CA ALA A 153 12.00 -6.20 13.35
C ALA A 153 12.64 -4.79 13.25
N PRO A 154 13.99 -4.69 13.16
CA PRO A 154 14.94 -5.79 13.02
C PRO A 154 15.35 -6.46 14.34
N ASN A 155 14.96 -5.91 15.50
CA ASN A 155 15.44 -6.37 16.81
C ASN A 155 14.64 -7.58 17.34
N GLY A 156 13.42 -7.77 16.86
CA GLY A 156 12.57 -8.91 17.18
C GLY A 156 11.95 -9.57 15.93
N PRO A 157 11.18 -10.66 16.13
CA PRO A 157 10.68 -11.48 15.02
C PRO A 157 9.40 -10.95 14.37
N ALA A 158 8.75 -9.92 14.93
CA ALA A 158 7.45 -9.44 14.45
C ALA A 158 7.60 -8.40 13.33
N ASP A 159 6.82 -8.55 12.26
CA ASP A 159 6.64 -7.48 11.28
C ASP A 159 5.68 -6.42 11.84
N CYS A 160 6.24 -5.27 12.21
CA CYS A 160 5.50 -4.12 12.74
C CYS A 160 5.50 -2.95 11.77
N ARG A 161 5.47 -3.21 10.46
CA ARG A 161 5.47 -2.15 9.44
C ARG A 161 4.26 -1.21 9.54
N TYR A 162 3.11 -1.71 10.00
CA TYR A 162 1.86 -0.95 10.11
C TYR A 162 1.58 -0.41 11.51
N TYR A 163 2.48 -0.62 12.47
CA TYR A 163 2.28 -0.25 13.88
C TYR A 163 1.92 1.23 14.09
N ASP A 164 2.44 2.12 13.23
CA ASP A 164 2.14 3.56 13.29
C ASP A 164 0.69 3.89 12.88
N PHE A 165 -0.01 2.96 12.23
CA PHE A 165 -1.31 3.09 11.57
C PHE A 165 -2.36 2.09 12.10
N GLU A 166 -2.25 1.66 13.35
CA GLU A 166 -3.20 0.74 13.98
C GLU A 166 -4.20 1.46 14.91
N GLY A 167 -5.39 0.87 15.09
CA GLY A 167 -6.43 1.39 15.98
C GLY A 167 -6.90 2.79 15.59
N GLU A 168 -6.97 3.71 16.55
CA GLU A 168 -7.38 5.12 16.32
C GLU A 168 -6.44 5.89 15.37
N ARG A 169 -5.26 5.34 15.08
CA ARG A 169 -4.26 5.90 14.18
C ARG A 169 -4.36 5.36 12.76
N ALA A 170 -5.30 4.45 12.49
CA ALA A 170 -5.54 3.93 11.16
C ALA A 170 -5.97 5.04 10.19
N PRO A 171 -5.51 5.00 8.93
CA PRO A 171 -5.93 5.94 7.90
C PRO A 171 -7.42 5.76 7.58
N ARG A 172 -8.12 6.88 7.43
CA ARG A 172 -9.46 6.94 6.85
C ARG A 172 -9.35 7.36 5.40
N TYR A 173 -10.08 6.66 4.54
CA TYR A 173 -10.10 6.90 3.10
C TYR A 173 -11.46 7.44 2.69
N GLU A 174 -11.45 8.61 2.05
CA GLU A 174 -12.67 9.33 1.67
C GLU A 174 -12.54 9.88 0.25
N ASN A 175 -13.64 10.38 -0.31
CA ASN A 175 -13.69 11.00 -1.64
C ASN A 175 -13.09 10.12 -2.75
N ILE A 176 -13.29 8.81 -2.64
CA ILE A 176 -12.74 7.83 -3.57
C ILE A 176 -13.44 8.01 -4.93
N ARG A 177 -12.63 8.18 -5.97
CA ARG A 177 -13.07 8.26 -7.37
C ARG A 177 -12.21 7.31 -8.16
N VAL A 178 -12.88 6.48 -8.95
CA VAL A 178 -12.24 5.52 -9.85
C VAL A 178 -12.83 5.70 -11.23
N THR A 179 -11.99 5.67 -12.25
CA THR A 179 -12.39 5.69 -13.65
C THR A 179 -11.98 4.37 -14.33
N GLY A 180 -12.73 3.98 -15.37
CA GLY A 180 -12.53 2.69 -16.05
C GLY A 180 -11.20 2.53 -16.82
N ASP A 181 -10.40 3.59 -16.93
CA ASP A 181 -9.06 3.59 -17.52
C ASP A 181 -7.95 3.42 -16.47
N GLY A 182 -8.30 3.14 -15.22
CA GLY A 182 -7.32 2.85 -14.17
C GLY A 182 -6.86 4.05 -13.35
N GLN A 183 -7.52 5.20 -13.50
CA GLN A 183 -7.26 6.34 -12.64
C GLN A 183 -8.00 6.18 -11.32
N VAL A 184 -7.29 6.48 -10.25
CA VAL A 184 -7.85 6.49 -8.89
C VAL A 184 -7.45 7.78 -8.23
N SER A 185 -8.37 8.41 -7.50
CA SER A 185 -8.06 9.48 -6.58
C SER A 185 -8.85 9.32 -5.30
N PHE A 186 -8.26 9.65 -4.16
CA PHE A 186 -8.92 9.66 -2.87
C PHE A 186 -8.21 10.63 -1.92
N THR A 187 -8.85 10.93 -0.79
CA THR A 187 -8.22 11.61 0.33
C THR A 187 -7.97 10.63 1.46
N ALA A 188 -6.80 10.71 2.08
CA ALA A 188 -6.45 9.95 3.28
C ALA A 188 -6.27 10.91 4.46
N SER A 189 -6.82 10.57 5.63
CA SER A 189 -6.61 11.32 6.87
C SER A 189 -6.29 10.39 8.02
N THR A 190 -5.38 10.80 8.91
CA THR A 190 -5.10 10.10 10.17
C THR A 190 -4.34 11.01 11.13
N PRO A 191 -4.54 10.88 12.46
CA PRO A 191 -3.70 11.53 13.46
C PRO A 191 -2.19 11.19 13.35
N THR A 192 -1.84 10.13 12.61
CA THR A 192 -0.44 9.75 12.37
C THR A 192 0.28 10.72 11.46
N PHE A 193 -0.41 11.46 10.59
CA PHE A 193 0.24 12.42 9.72
C PHE A 193 0.76 13.61 10.53
N ARG A 194 1.97 14.06 10.19
CA ARG A 194 2.64 15.18 10.83
C ARG A 194 2.32 16.47 10.09
N ASP A 195 1.84 17.46 10.83
CA ASP A 195 1.63 18.85 10.36
C ASP A 195 0.73 18.99 9.13
N VAL A 196 -0.08 17.98 8.82
CA VAL A 196 -1.00 17.95 7.67
C VAL A 196 -2.32 17.33 8.10
N GLU A 197 -3.42 17.90 7.63
CA GLU A 197 -4.77 17.42 7.98
C GLU A 197 -5.15 16.20 7.15
N LEU A 198 -4.82 16.24 5.86
CA LEU A 198 -5.14 15.17 4.93
C LEU A 198 -4.13 15.10 3.79
N LEU A 199 -4.05 13.94 3.17
CA LEU A 199 -3.31 13.70 1.93
C LEU A 199 -4.29 13.54 0.79
N ARG A 200 -4.00 14.16 -0.36
CA ARG A 200 -4.63 13.79 -1.63
C ARG A 200 -3.73 12.78 -2.32
N VAL A 201 -4.30 11.63 -2.65
CA VAL A 201 -3.59 10.52 -3.28
C VAL A 201 -4.25 10.23 -4.62
N GLN A 202 -3.44 10.04 -5.66
CA GLN A 202 -3.93 9.71 -6.99
C GLN A 202 -2.96 8.82 -7.77
N THR A 203 -3.46 8.14 -8.78
CA THR A 203 -2.67 7.39 -9.76
C THR A 203 -3.35 7.49 -11.12
N GLY A 204 -2.57 7.63 -12.20
CA GLY A 204 -3.07 7.60 -13.57
C GLY A 204 -2.89 6.26 -14.27
N ASN A 205 -2.25 5.28 -13.61
CA ASN A 205 -1.73 4.07 -14.26
C ASN A 205 -2.01 2.78 -13.46
N ASN A 206 -3.25 2.59 -12.99
CA ASN A 206 -3.68 1.40 -12.25
C ASN A 206 -2.87 1.15 -10.96
N GLY A 207 -2.46 2.22 -10.28
CA GLY A 207 -1.63 2.14 -9.08
C GLY A 207 -0.19 1.69 -9.32
N GLY A 208 0.30 1.82 -10.57
CA GLY A 208 1.71 1.67 -10.89
C GLY A 208 2.56 2.70 -10.17
N VAL A 209 2.15 3.96 -10.17
CA VAL A 209 2.75 5.05 -9.39
C VAL A 209 1.65 5.84 -8.70
N TRP A 210 1.84 6.08 -7.40
CA TRP A 210 0.94 6.86 -6.57
C TRP A 210 1.53 8.25 -6.30
N HIS A 211 0.83 9.28 -6.73
CA HIS A 211 1.15 10.66 -6.47
C HIS A 211 0.44 11.12 -5.20
N VAL A 212 1.21 11.69 -4.28
CA VAL A 212 0.76 12.13 -2.96
C VAL A 212 1.01 13.62 -2.82
N GLU A 213 -0.02 14.33 -2.40
CA GLU A 213 0.01 15.75 -2.06
C GLU A 213 -0.43 15.88 -0.61
N THR A 214 0.32 16.64 0.18
CA THR A 214 -0.18 17.10 1.47
C THR A 214 -1.23 18.18 1.25
N ILE A 215 -2.15 18.37 2.20
CA ILE A 215 -3.07 19.52 2.21
C ILE A 215 -2.99 20.13 3.62
N GLY A 216 -2.43 21.34 3.70
CA GLY A 216 -2.17 22.06 4.96
C GLY A 216 -2.31 23.59 4.83
N THR A 217 -2.19 24.30 5.97
CA THR A 217 -2.82 25.61 6.19
C THR A 217 -1.94 26.87 6.06
N ASP A 218 -0.65 26.85 5.67
CA ASP A 218 0.13 28.12 5.57
C ASP A 218 1.16 28.29 4.42
N LYS A 219 0.86 29.27 3.56
CA LYS A 219 1.63 30.42 3.03
C LYS A 219 3.14 30.29 2.71
N ARG A 220 3.49 29.41 1.79
CA ARG A 220 4.39 29.66 0.63
C ARG A 220 4.26 28.45 -0.29
N GLN A 221 3.07 28.32 -0.86
CA GLN A 221 2.68 27.13 -1.58
C GLN A 221 3.13 27.18 -3.03
N VAL A 222 3.84 26.13 -3.46
CA VAL A 222 3.89 25.79 -4.88
C VAL A 222 2.65 24.99 -5.16
N ASP A 223 1.90 25.36 -6.19
CA ASP A 223 0.84 24.52 -6.69
C ASP A 223 1.45 23.21 -7.24
N PRO A 224 1.19 22.05 -6.61
CA PRO A 224 1.72 20.78 -7.06
C PRO A 224 1.31 20.44 -8.50
N ALA A 225 0.16 20.94 -8.95
CA ALA A 225 -0.27 20.73 -10.33
C ALA A 225 0.67 21.41 -11.33
N THR A 226 1.24 22.57 -10.97
CA THR A 226 2.22 23.25 -11.82
C THR A 226 3.53 22.45 -11.88
N LEU A 227 4.00 21.90 -10.76
CA LEU A 227 5.20 21.02 -10.76
C LEU A 227 4.97 19.75 -11.58
N ARG A 228 3.82 19.12 -11.43
CA ARG A 228 3.43 17.93 -12.20
C ARG A 228 3.46 18.18 -13.70
N ALA A 229 2.99 19.36 -14.11
CA ALA A 229 2.90 19.78 -15.51
C ALA A 229 4.23 20.27 -16.11
N LEU A 230 5.31 20.40 -15.32
CA LEU A 230 6.60 20.84 -15.84
C LEU A 230 7.08 19.92 -16.97
N PRO A 231 7.34 20.43 -18.19
CA PRO A 231 7.94 19.64 -19.25
C PRO A 231 9.35 19.22 -18.86
N VAL A 232 9.67 17.93 -18.98
CA VAL A 232 11.00 17.43 -18.63
C VAL A 232 12.09 18.02 -19.53
N SER A 233 11.75 18.39 -20.76
CA SER A 233 12.65 19.08 -21.68
C SER A 233 13.05 20.49 -21.23
N LEU A 234 12.30 21.12 -20.31
CA LEU A 234 12.75 22.35 -19.64
C LEU A 234 13.79 22.06 -18.54
N LEU A 235 13.73 20.87 -17.93
CA LEU A 235 14.61 20.50 -16.83
C LEU A 235 15.96 19.96 -17.30
N GLU A 236 15.98 19.20 -18.39
CA GLU A 236 17.20 18.61 -18.94
C GLU A 236 17.11 18.37 -20.46
N SER A 237 18.14 18.80 -21.18
CA SER A 237 18.25 18.59 -22.63
C SER A 237 18.36 17.11 -22.99
N GLY A 238 17.67 16.69 -24.04
CA GLY A 238 17.71 15.30 -24.54
C GLY A 238 16.68 14.38 -23.87
N THR A 239 15.86 14.90 -22.97
CA THR A 239 14.67 14.21 -22.46
C THR A 239 13.46 14.43 -23.39
N GLY A 240 12.48 13.52 -23.33
CA GLY A 240 11.29 13.60 -24.16
C GLY A 240 10.33 14.72 -23.73
N ASN A 241 9.42 15.09 -24.62
CA ASN A 241 8.32 16.02 -24.31
C ASN A 241 7.20 15.30 -23.56
N SER A 242 7.47 14.91 -22.31
CA SER A 242 6.46 14.48 -21.35
C SER A 242 6.42 15.47 -20.18
N SER A 243 5.30 15.52 -19.48
CA SER A 243 5.24 16.16 -18.16
C SER A 243 6.12 15.40 -17.17
N LEU A 244 6.49 16.06 -16.06
CA LEU A 244 7.26 15.44 -15.00
C LEU A 244 6.50 14.30 -14.33
N ALA A 245 5.18 14.41 -14.20
CA ALA A 245 4.33 13.33 -13.69
C ALA A 245 4.37 12.09 -14.58
N GLU A 246 4.12 12.24 -15.88
CA GLU A 246 4.20 11.14 -16.87
C GLU A 246 5.60 10.53 -16.93
N TRP A 247 6.63 11.36 -16.77
CA TRP A 247 7.99 10.87 -16.72
C TRP A 247 8.20 9.94 -15.54
N PHE A 248 7.78 10.32 -14.33
CA PHE A 248 7.82 9.44 -13.16
C PHE A 248 7.05 8.14 -13.37
N GLU A 249 5.84 8.22 -13.93
CA GLU A 249 5.04 7.04 -14.27
C GLU A 249 5.74 6.10 -15.25
N SER A 250 6.59 6.64 -16.14
CA SER A 250 7.33 5.85 -17.13
C SER A 250 8.64 5.24 -16.63
N VAL A 251 9.24 5.78 -15.56
CA VAL A 251 10.59 5.37 -15.09
C VAL A 251 10.59 4.67 -13.75
N LEU A 252 9.59 4.92 -12.90
CA LEU A 252 9.55 4.31 -11.58
C LEU A 252 9.01 2.88 -11.66
N PRO A 253 9.52 1.96 -10.81
CA PRO A 253 8.97 0.62 -10.71
C PRO A 253 7.48 0.64 -10.30
N PRO A 254 6.71 -0.42 -10.59
CA PRO A 254 5.34 -0.55 -10.11
C PRO A 254 5.23 -0.45 -8.58
N ARG A 255 4.10 0.12 -8.13
CA ARG A 255 3.76 0.43 -6.73
C ARG A 255 4.71 1.45 -6.09
N SER A 256 5.31 2.31 -6.89
CA SER A 256 6.10 3.43 -6.39
C SER A 256 5.19 4.57 -5.91
N MET A 257 5.76 5.45 -5.10
CA MET A 257 5.13 6.64 -4.58
C MET A 257 5.95 7.87 -4.95
N VAL A 258 5.29 8.96 -5.31
CA VAL A 258 5.88 10.28 -5.54
C VAL A 258 5.15 11.27 -4.64
N VAL A 259 5.88 11.94 -3.76
CA VAL A 259 5.37 12.96 -2.85
C VAL A 259 5.78 14.32 -3.40
N TRP A 260 4.77 15.11 -3.79
CA TRP A 260 4.96 16.45 -4.33
C TRP A 260 5.11 17.46 -3.20
N PRO A 261 6.10 18.37 -3.26
CA PRO A 261 6.31 19.34 -2.21
C PRO A 261 5.24 20.44 -2.30
N GLU A 262 4.68 20.81 -1.15
CA GLU A 262 3.86 22.01 -1.05
C GLU A 262 4.69 23.26 -0.76
N THR A 263 5.89 23.12 -0.20
CA THR A 263 6.76 24.24 0.16
C THR A 263 8.08 24.21 -0.60
N LEU A 264 8.57 25.40 -0.95
CA LEU A 264 9.91 25.56 -1.48
C LEU A 264 10.94 25.53 -0.36
N THR A 265 12.08 24.92 -0.63
CA THR A 265 13.27 24.96 0.21
C THR A 265 14.34 25.83 -0.45
N ASP A 266 15.28 26.37 0.32
CA ASP A 266 16.39 27.13 -0.24
C ASP A 266 17.47 26.19 -0.80
N CYS A 267 17.90 26.42 -2.04
CA CYS A 267 19.01 25.72 -2.68
C CYS A 267 20.03 26.75 -3.20
N GLY A 268 20.85 27.25 -2.28
CA GLY A 268 21.81 28.32 -2.57
C GLY A 268 21.12 29.67 -2.77
N LYS A 269 21.10 30.18 -4.01
CA LYS A 269 20.47 31.47 -4.37
C LYS A 269 19.08 31.32 -5.00
N GLN A 270 18.61 30.08 -5.16
CA GLN A 270 17.33 29.76 -5.78
C GLN A 270 16.43 29.06 -4.78
N SER A 271 15.14 29.03 -5.08
CA SER A 271 14.17 28.21 -4.37
C SER A 271 14.00 26.89 -5.12
N CYS A 272 13.98 25.77 -4.39
CA CYS A 272 13.85 24.44 -4.95
C CYS A 272 12.59 23.75 -4.48
N ALA A 273 12.01 22.95 -5.38
CA ALA A 273 11.02 21.94 -5.05
C ALA A 273 11.74 20.60 -4.80
N ALA A 274 11.61 20.06 -3.59
CA ALA A 274 12.15 18.76 -3.21
C ALA A 274 11.11 17.66 -3.38
N ILE A 275 11.09 17.02 -4.56
CA ILE A 275 10.17 15.93 -4.88
C ILE A 275 10.76 14.63 -4.34
N ARG A 276 10.02 13.95 -3.47
CA ARG A 276 10.46 12.67 -2.91
C ARG A 276 9.77 11.53 -3.62
N PHE A 277 10.47 10.42 -3.78
CA PHE A 277 9.89 9.22 -4.36
C PHE A 277 10.47 7.97 -3.72
N ASN A 278 9.70 6.89 -3.71
CA ASN A 278 10.15 5.62 -3.17
C ASN A 278 9.44 4.45 -3.85
N ASP A 279 10.17 3.37 -4.09
CA ASP A 279 9.68 2.16 -4.73
C ASP A 279 9.11 1.16 -3.71
N SER A 280 8.61 0.03 -4.23
CA SER A 280 8.03 -1.03 -3.40
C SER A 280 9.03 -1.83 -2.58
N LYS A 281 10.33 -1.69 -2.83
CA LYS A 281 11.43 -2.35 -2.11
C LYS A 281 12.04 -1.46 -1.02
N GLY A 282 11.53 -0.24 -0.85
CA GLY A 282 12.06 0.73 0.12
C GLY A 282 13.26 1.52 -0.39
N ASN A 283 13.60 1.39 -1.68
CA ASN A 283 14.52 2.31 -2.32
C ASN A 283 13.81 3.64 -2.55
N GLY A 284 14.54 4.74 -2.55
CA GLY A 284 13.91 6.04 -2.73
C GLY A 284 14.91 7.16 -2.89
N GLY A 285 14.41 8.33 -3.20
CA GLY A 285 15.23 9.46 -3.53
C GLY A 285 14.51 10.78 -3.38
N THR A 286 15.30 11.83 -3.54
CA THR A 286 14.82 13.21 -3.61
C THR A 286 15.36 13.81 -4.90
N LEU A 287 14.48 14.41 -5.70
CA LEU A 287 14.86 15.30 -6.79
C LEU A 287 14.64 16.74 -6.35
N GLU A 288 15.66 17.57 -6.55
CA GLU A 288 15.61 19.00 -6.30
C GLU A 288 15.55 19.72 -7.64
N ILE A 289 14.45 20.44 -7.86
CA ILE A 289 14.23 21.25 -9.05
C ILE A 289 14.34 22.71 -8.64
N ALA A 290 15.31 23.42 -9.19
CA ALA A 290 15.42 24.86 -9.01
C ALA A 290 14.31 25.55 -9.81
N LEU A 291 13.57 26.41 -9.13
CA LEU A 291 12.53 27.24 -9.72
C LEU A 291 12.94 28.71 -9.58
N ASP A 292 12.92 29.43 -10.70
CA ASP A 292 12.94 30.88 -10.62
C ASP A 292 11.61 31.35 -10.02
N THR A 293 11.69 32.13 -8.95
CA THR A 293 10.51 32.75 -8.34
C THR A 293 10.05 33.90 -9.22
N ALA A 294 8.99 33.69 -10.00
CA ALA A 294 8.36 34.80 -10.70
C ALA A 294 7.74 35.78 -9.67
N PRO A 295 7.65 37.09 -9.98
CA PRO A 295 7.07 38.11 -9.08
C PRO A 295 5.64 37.80 -8.60
N GLU A 296 4.92 36.91 -9.29
CA GLU A 296 3.52 36.54 -9.05
C GLU A 296 3.34 35.23 -8.25
N GLY A 297 4.43 34.59 -7.78
CA GLY A 297 4.34 33.33 -7.04
C GLY A 297 4.02 32.10 -7.90
N LYS A 298 4.07 32.23 -9.23
CA LYS A 298 4.04 31.10 -10.16
C LYS A 298 5.46 30.56 -10.40
N PRO A 299 5.64 29.26 -10.63
CA PRO A 299 6.91 28.70 -11.08
C PRO A 299 7.36 29.38 -12.39
N GLY A 300 8.53 30.03 -12.36
CA GLY A 300 9.19 30.58 -13.54
C GLY A 300 9.95 29.50 -14.32
N PRO A 301 11.01 29.87 -15.08
CA PRO A 301 11.95 28.90 -15.62
C PRO A 301 12.39 27.90 -14.54
N ALA A 302 12.39 26.62 -14.90
CA ALA A 302 12.81 25.54 -14.01
C ALA A 302 14.03 24.84 -14.61
N SER A 303 14.93 24.36 -13.75
CA SER A 303 16.08 23.55 -14.16
C SER A 303 16.32 22.44 -13.14
N PHE A 304 16.86 21.32 -13.61
CA PHE A 304 17.34 20.29 -12.68
C PHE A 304 18.48 20.85 -11.84
N HIS A 305 18.34 20.82 -10.51
CA HIS A 305 19.37 21.30 -9.60
C HIS A 305 20.27 20.16 -9.14
N SER A 306 19.68 19.16 -8.49
CA SER A 306 20.40 18.00 -7.97
C SER A 306 19.42 16.89 -7.59
N GLY A 307 19.94 15.72 -7.22
CA GLY A 307 19.13 14.71 -6.56
C GLY A 307 19.97 13.66 -5.83
N SER A 308 19.26 12.76 -5.17
CA SER A 308 19.84 11.56 -4.58
C SER A 308 18.92 10.38 -4.78
N TYR A 309 19.51 9.20 -4.96
CA TYR A 309 18.79 7.94 -4.99
C TYR A 309 19.49 6.92 -4.08
N ARG A 310 18.72 6.23 -3.27
CA ARG A 310 19.17 5.19 -2.36
C ARG A 310 18.69 3.84 -2.87
N SER A 311 19.63 2.96 -3.18
CA SER A 311 19.37 1.54 -3.44
C SER A 311 20.00 0.71 -2.33
N GLY A 312 19.18 -0.04 -1.59
CA GLY A 312 19.61 -0.71 -0.36
C GLY A 312 20.17 0.31 0.64
N GLU A 313 21.41 0.09 1.11
CA GLU A 313 22.06 0.99 2.09
C GLU A 313 22.90 2.11 1.45
N GLN A 314 23.00 2.15 0.11
CA GLN A 314 23.90 3.07 -0.58
C GLN A 314 23.13 4.24 -1.19
N ALA A 315 23.38 5.44 -0.68
CA ALA A 315 22.94 6.69 -1.33
C ALA A 315 23.91 7.07 -2.45
N ARG A 316 23.37 7.48 -3.59
CA ARG A 316 24.12 7.92 -4.77
C ARG A 316 23.63 9.31 -5.20
N PRO A 317 24.53 10.24 -5.52
CA PRO A 317 24.13 11.49 -6.14
C PRO A 317 23.49 11.20 -7.50
N VAL A 318 22.55 12.07 -7.88
CA VAL A 318 21.91 12.07 -9.20
C VAL A 318 22.23 13.41 -9.82
N ASP A 319 23.03 13.38 -10.88
CA ASP A 319 23.48 14.60 -11.57
C ASP A 319 22.51 15.03 -12.67
N SER A 320 21.59 14.13 -13.08
CA SER A 320 20.56 14.41 -14.08
C SER A 320 19.38 13.41 -14.03
N LEU A 321 18.24 13.77 -14.60
CA LEU A 321 17.09 12.87 -14.80
C LEU A 321 17.44 11.70 -15.73
N THR A 322 18.28 11.93 -16.73
CA THR A 322 18.81 10.84 -17.59
C THR A 322 19.62 9.84 -16.78
N ASP A 323 20.47 10.33 -15.87
CA ASP A 323 21.25 9.49 -14.97
C ASP A 323 20.35 8.72 -14.00
N LEU A 324 19.34 9.37 -13.40
CA LEU A 324 18.35 8.68 -12.56
C LEU A 324 17.66 7.54 -13.32
N ARG A 325 17.19 7.80 -14.55
CA ARG A 325 16.53 6.78 -15.37
C ARG A 325 17.43 5.56 -15.59
N LYS A 326 18.73 5.79 -15.83
CA LYS A 326 19.72 4.73 -16.00
C LYS A 326 19.89 3.94 -14.70
N ILE A 327 20.06 4.63 -13.57
CA ILE A 327 20.20 4.01 -12.24
C ILE A 327 18.97 3.12 -11.92
N LEU A 328 17.76 3.60 -12.17
CA LEU A 328 16.52 2.85 -11.95
C LEU A 328 16.43 1.63 -12.88
N SER A 329 16.81 1.80 -14.16
CA SER A 329 16.81 0.70 -15.15
C SER A 329 17.82 -0.40 -14.81
N ASP A 330 18.99 -0.02 -14.29
CA ASP A 330 20.02 -0.98 -13.88
C ASP A 330 19.66 -1.67 -12.55
N SER A 331 18.91 -1.01 -11.67
CA SER A 331 18.42 -1.60 -10.40
C SER A 331 17.27 -2.60 -10.60
N ALA A 332 16.63 -2.58 -11.77
CA ALA A 332 15.53 -3.48 -12.11
C ALA A 332 15.99 -4.85 -12.67
N LYS A 333 17.28 -4.99 -12.98
CA LYS A 333 17.91 -6.25 -13.43
C LYS A 333 18.46 -7.06 -12.26
#